data_AF-A0A7S0EWL1-F1
#
_entry.id   AF-A0A7S0EWL1-F1
#
_cell.length_a   1.000
_cell.length_b   1.000
_cell.length_c   1.000
_cell.angle_alpha   90.00
_cell.angle_beta   90.00
_cell.angle_gamma   90.00
#
_symmetry.space_group_name_H-M   'P 1'
#
loop_
_entity.id
_entity.type
_entity.pdbx_description
1 polymer ?
#
loop_
_entity_poly.entity_id
_entity_poly.type
_entity_poly.pdbx_seq_one_letter_code
_entity_poly.pdbx_strand_id
1 'polypeptide(L)'
;CLYFVRLMDKPLTATVETEINFGVIPANSLEVASAMIRSIYQPMLKANTFGYSGLMSAADKEDLESLNGRSVEHIEKALASLQLSTRLRELEPSEQVACTPTAINAAAASPEVVLRLEALVTDWCDQAEEIMQDDQSDQLKNADGDVMGPRTELEHWRDRMGVLNGIIEQLRTEQCRAVGGVL
;
A
#
# COMPACT_ATOMS: atom_id res chain seq x y z
N CYS A 1 -10.00 12.87 4.01
CA CYS A 1 -10.87 13.70 3.15
C CYS A 1 -12.34 13.46 3.48
N LEU A 2 -13.21 14.46 3.30
CA LEU A 2 -14.67 14.32 3.42
C LEU A 2 -15.27 14.17 2.03
N TYR A 3 -16.34 13.39 1.88
CA TYR A 3 -17.07 13.27 0.61
C TYR A 3 -18.58 13.38 0.81
N PHE A 4 -19.25 13.84 -0.25
CA PHE A 4 -20.69 13.92 -0.39
C PHE A 4 -21.06 13.48 -1.80
N VAL A 5 -21.86 12.42 -1.92
CA VAL A 5 -22.29 11.83 -3.19
C VAL A 5 -23.82 11.92 -3.25
N ARG A 6 -24.32 12.59 -4.28
CA ARG A 6 -25.75 12.69 -4.53
C ARG A 6 -26.30 11.35 -5.04
N LEU A 7 -27.44 10.92 -4.51
CA LEU A 7 -28.07 9.64 -4.87
C LEU A 7 -28.93 9.74 -6.14
N MET A 8 -29.38 10.94 -6.51
CA MET A 8 -30.26 11.16 -7.66
C MET A 8 -29.77 12.32 -8.52
N ASP A 9 -29.99 12.25 -9.82
CA ASP A 9 -29.64 13.33 -10.75
C ASP A 9 -30.68 14.46 -10.79
N LYS A 10 -31.08 14.93 -9.59
CA LYS A 10 -32.02 16.03 -9.39
C LYS A 10 -31.40 17.06 -8.44
N PRO A 11 -31.84 18.34 -8.48
CA PRO A 11 -31.43 19.32 -7.49
C PRO A 11 -31.79 18.86 -6.07
N LEU A 12 -30.92 19.16 -5.11
CA LEU A 12 -31.17 18.85 -3.71
C LEU A 12 -32.38 19.64 -3.21
N THR A 13 -33.26 18.97 -2.48
CA THR A 13 -34.38 19.60 -1.76
C THR A 13 -34.01 19.84 -0.30
N ALA A 14 -34.95 20.27 0.54
CA ALA A 14 -34.71 20.46 1.97
C ALA A 14 -34.36 19.14 2.72
N THR A 15 -34.56 17.99 2.08
CA THR A 15 -34.35 16.64 2.64
C THR A 15 -32.96 16.07 2.32
N VAL A 16 -31.92 16.85 2.62
CA VAL A 16 -30.52 16.55 2.27
C VAL A 16 -30.03 15.20 2.83
N GLU A 17 -30.52 14.81 4.02
CA GLU A 17 -30.13 13.58 4.72
C GLU A 17 -30.49 12.29 3.96
N THR A 18 -31.56 12.32 3.15
CA THR A 18 -32.01 11.17 2.36
C THR A 18 -31.53 11.23 0.91
N GLU A 19 -30.97 12.36 0.48
CA GLU A 19 -30.60 12.61 -0.91
C GLU A 19 -29.09 12.50 -1.16
N ILE A 20 -28.29 12.41 -0.09
CA ILE A 20 -26.83 12.39 -0.13
C ILE A 20 -26.26 11.25 0.73
N ASN A 21 -25.32 10.51 0.17
CA ASN A 21 -24.37 9.72 0.95
C ASN A 21 -23.16 10.58 1.32
N PHE A 22 -22.80 10.59 2.60
CA PHE A 22 -21.62 11.33 3.07
C PHE A 22 -20.72 10.43 3.90
N GLY A 23 -19.44 10.79 3.96
CA GLY A 23 -18.50 10.04 4.78
C GLY A 23 -17.10 10.63 4.81
N VAL A 24 -16.23 9.93 5.53
CA VAL A 24 -14.82 10.27 5.70
C VAL A 24 -13.99 9.20 4.99
N ILE A 25 -13.02 9.62 4.19
CA ILE A 25 -11.94 8.80 3.64
C ILE A 25 -10.71 9.02 4.54
N PRO A 26 -10.38 8.08 5.44
CA PRO A 26 -9.20 8.17 6.29
C PRO A 26 -7.92 7.84 5.51
N ALA A 27 -6.75 8.01 6.13
CA ALA A 27 -5.46 7.74 5.49
C ALA A 27 -5.28 6.25 5.10
N ASN A 28 -5.86 5.34 5.88
CA ASN A 28 -5.92 3.90 5.63
C ASN A 28 -7.16 3.53 4.78
N SER A 29 -7.41 4.29 3.71
CA SER A 29 -8.65 4.17 2.92
C SER A 29 -8.83 2.80 2.28
N LEU A 30 -7.74 2.10 1.96
CA LEU A 30 -7.78 0.80 1.28
C LEU A 30 -8.16 -0.32 2.26
N GLU A 31 -7.65 -0.27 3.50
CA GLU A 31 -8.04 -1.13 4.61
C GLU A 31 -9.52 -0.95 4.94
N VAL A 32 -9.97 0.30 5.01
CA VAL A 32 -11.37 0.63 5.28
C VAL A 32 -12.28 0.17 4.14
N ALA A 33 -11.85 0.31 2.88
CA ALA A 33 -12.60 -0.22 1.74
C ALA A 33 -12.72 -1.74 1.79
N SER A 34 -11.63 -2.47 2.06
CA SER A 34 -11.66 -3.93 2.23
C SER A 34 -12.62 -4.35 3.35
N ALA A 35 -12.53 -3.69 4.51
CA ALA A 35 -13.40 -3.94 5.65
C ALA A 35 -14.88 -3.66 5.32
N MET A 36 -15.20 -2.58 4.62
CA MET A 36 -16.57 -2.29 4.19
C MET A 36 -17.11 -3.36 3.24
N ILE A 37 -16.33 -3.79 2.25
CA ILE A 37 -16.74 -4.84 1.31
C ILE A 37 -17.02 -6.14 2.06
N ARG A 38 -16.12 -6.55 2.96
CA ARG A 38 -16.21 -7.80 3.71
C ARG A 38 -17.30 -7.80 4.78
N SER A 39 -17.43 -6.72 5.53
CA SER A 39 -18.29 -6.67 6.73
C SER A 39 -19.68 -6.10 6.46
N ILE A 40 -19.88 -5.35 5.37
CA ILE A 40 -21.16 -4.72 5.05
C ILE A 40 -21.71 -5.29 3.73
N TYR A 41 -20.98 -5.13 2.63
CA TYR A 41 -21.52 -5.45 1.31
C TYR A 41 -21.66 -6.95 1.05
N GLN A 42 -20.71 -7.78 1.50
CA GLN A 42 -20.82 -9.24 1.38
C GLN A 42 -22.08 -9.80 2.09
N PRO A 43 -22.33 -9.50 3.38
CA PRO A 43 -23.58 -9.91 4.04
C PRO A 43 -24.83 -9.39 3.33
N MET A 44 -24.84 -8.13 2.90
CA MET A 44 -25.99 -7.53 2.21
C MET A 44 -26.28 -8.17 0.86
N LEU A 45 -25.24 -8.54 0.09
CA LEU A 45 -25.38 -9.27 -1.17
C LEU A 45 -26.00 -10.65 -0.94
N LYS A 46 -25.48 -11.41 0.04
CA LYS A 46 -25.98 -12.74 0.40
C LYS A 46 -27.44 -12.69 0.89
N ALA A 47 -27.75 -11.72 1.75
CA ALA A 47 -29.10 -11.49 2.25
C ALA A 47 -30.04 -10.85 1.22
N ASN A 48 -29.54 -10.53 0.02
CA ASN A 48 -30.28 -9.88 -1.06
C ASN A 48 -30.99 -8.59 -0.62
N THR A 49 -30.35 -7.83 0.28
CA THR A 49 -30.90 -6.59 0.87
C THR A 49 -31.14 -5.51 -0.20
N PHE A 50 -30.41 -5.57 -1.31
CA PHE A 50 -30.55 -4.67 -2.44
C PHE A 50 -31.73 -5.00 -3.37
N GLY A 51 -32.44 -6.12 -3.14
CA GLY A 51 -33.64 -6.46 -3.89
C GLY A 51 -33.39 -6.87 -5.34
N TYR A 52 -32.29 -7.57 -5.62
CA TYR A 52 -31.92 -7.98 -6.98
C TYR A 52 -32.84 -9.05 -7.59
N SER A 53 -33.77 -9.59 -6.81
CA SER A 53 -34.79 -10.54 -7.27
C SER A 53 -35.57 -9.98 -8.46
N GLY A 54 -35.40 -10.59 -9.63
CA GLY A 54 -36.09 -10.15 -10.85
C GLY A 54 -35.46 -8.94 -11.56
N LEU A 55 -34.36 -8.40 -11.03
CA LEU A 55 -33.54 -7.37 -11.71
C LEU A 55 -32.30 -7.95 -12.39
N MET A 56 -31.86 -9.14 -11.98
CA MET A 56 -30.73 -9.87 -12.59
C MET A 56 -31.00 -11.37 -12.61
N SER A 57 -30.27 -12.10 -13.46
CA SER A 57 -30.34 -13.56 -13.49
C SER A 57 -29.62 -14.17 -12.27
N ALA A 58 -29.90 -15.45 -11.99
CA ALA A 58 -29.19 -16.18 -10.94
C ALA A 58 -27.69 -16.28 -11.21
N ALA A 59 -27.29 -16.40 -12.49
CA ALA A 59 -25.89 -16.45 -12.90
C ALA A 59 -25.18 -15.11 -12.65
N ASP A 60 -25.81 -13.98 -13.02
CA ASP A 60 -25.23 -12.65 -12.79
C ASP A 60 -25.05 -12.36 -11.29
N LYS A 61 -25.97 -12.87 -10.46
CA LYS A 61 -25.86 -12.76 -9.00
C LYS A 61 -24.66 -13.55 -8.47
N GLU A 62 -24.48 -14.78 -8.93
CA GLU A 62 -23.35 -15.63 -8.54
C GLU A 62 -22.01 -15.01 -8.98
N ASP A 63 -21.95 -14.47 -10.20
CA ASP A 63 -20.78 -13.75 -10.71
C ASP A 63 -20.46 -12.51 -9.87
N LEU A 64 -21.47 -11.73 -9.47
CA LEU A 64 -21.28 -10.57 -8.60
C LEU A 64 -20.75 -10.97 -7.21
N GLU A 65 -21.30 -12.02 -6.61
CA GLU A 65 -20.83 -12.54 -5.32
C GLU A 65 -19.38 -13.04 -5.41
N SER A 66 -19.04 -13.74 -6.49
CA SER A 66 -17.69 -14.22 -6.80
C SER A 66 -16.71 -13.06 -6.99
N LEU A 67 -17.06 -12.08 -7.83
CA LEU A 67 -16.23 -10.90 -8.08
C LEU A 67 -15.99 -10.09 -6.80
N ASN A 68 -17.02 -9.94 -5.97
CA ASN A 68 -16.93 -9.23 -4.71
C ASN A 68 -16.00 -9.96 -3.71
N GLY A 69 -16.05 -11.30 -3.67
CA GLY A 69 -15.10 -12.10 -2.90
C GLY A 69 -13.65 -11.93 -3.36
N ARG A 70 -13.41 -12.07 -4.68
CA ARG A 70 -12.07 -11.90 -5.29
C ARG A 70 -11.52 -10.49 -5.11
N SER A 71 -12.39 -9.49 -5.11
CA SER A 71 -11.98 -8.09 -4.92
C SER A 71 -11.39 -7.86 -3.52
N VAL A 72 -11.97 -8.46 -2.48
CA VAL A 72 -11.39 -8.41 -1.12
C VAL A 72 -10.01 -9.07 -1.10
N GLU A 73 -9.89 -10.27 -1.68
CA GLU A 73 -8.61 -10.98 -1.76
C GLU A 73 -7.54 -10.13 -2.50
N HIS A 74 -7.91 -9.51 -3.62
CA HIS A 74 -7.01 -8.64 -4.38
C HIS A 74 -6.61 -7.39 -3.58
N ILE A 75 -7.54 -6.76 -2.86
CA ILE A 75 -7.25 -5.57 -2.04
C ILE A 75 -6.35 -5.95 -0.86
N GLU A 76 -6.65 -7.05 -0.16
CA GLU A 76 -5.84 -7.52 0.97
C GLU A 76 -4.43 -7.93 0.52
N LYS A 77 -4.28 -8.58 -0.65
CA LYS A 77 -2.98 -8.87 -1.25
C LYS A 77 -2.22 -7.61 -1.64
N ALA A 78 -2.89 -6.63 -2.25
CA ALA A 78 -2.27 -5.34 -2.57
C ALA A 78 -1.84 -4.60 -1.30
N LEU A 79 -2.65 -4.66 -0.24
CA LEU A 79 -2.31 -4.08 1.07
C LEU A 79 -1.09 -4.76 1.68
N ALA A 80 -1.06 -6.09 1.71
CA ALA A 80 0.08 -6.85 2.18
C ALA A 80 1.34 -6.51 1.38
N SER A 81 1.23 -6.38 0.05
CA SER A 81 2.34 -5.95 -0.80
C SER A 81 2.82 -4.52 -0.50
N LEU A 82 1.90 -3.59 -0.20
CA LEU A 82 2.23 -2.22 0.24
C LEU A 82 2.83 -2.19 1.66
N GLN A 83 2.45 -3.14 2.52
CA GLN A 83 3.03 -3.29 3.86
C GLN A 83 4.39 -4.00 3.82
N LEU A 84 4.59 -4.88 2.85
CA LEU A 84 5.86 -5.53 2.52
C LEU A 84 6.87 -4.57 1.90
N SER A 85 6.47 -3.39 1.42
CA SER A 85 7.45 -2.34 1.08
C SER A 85 8.11 -1.88 2.38
N THR A 86 9.19 -2.54 2.75
CA THR A 86 10.07 -2.12 3.83
C THR A 86 10.47 -0.67 3.56
N ARG A 87 10.21 0.17 4.55
CA ARG A 87 10.61 1.57 4.49
C ARG A 87 12.04 1.66 4.97
N LEU A 88 12.88 2.29 4.17
CA LEU A 88 14.18 2.74 4.64
C LEU A 88 13.97 3.66 5.85
N ARG A 89 14.92 3.67 6.78
CA ARG A 89 14.93 4.60 7.91
C ARG A 89 14.55 6.01 7.46
N GLU A 90 13.53 6.57 8.09
CA GLU A 90 13.09 7.94 7.82
C GLU A 90 14.17 8.95 8.23
N LEU A 91 14.27 10.05 7.48
CA LEU A 91 15.22 11.11 7.77
C LEU A 91 14.74 11.92 8.98
N GLU A 92 15.63 12.08 9.95
CA GLU A 92 15.41 13.00 11.05
C GLU A 92 15.37 14.46 10.55
N PRO A 93 14.70 15.39 11.24
CA PRO A 93 14.65 16.80 10.83
C PRO A 93 16.03 17.43 10.61
N SER A 94 17.05 16.97 11.33
CA SER A 94 18.44 17.41 11.17
C SER A 94 19.18 16.82 9.96
N GLU A 95 18.63 15.76 9.36
CA GLU A 95 19.16 15.07 8.17
C GLU A 95 18.45 15.52 6.89
N GLN A 96 17.37 16.31 7.01
CA GLN A 96 16.62 16.83 5.87
C GLN A 96 17.39 17.96 5.17
N VAL A 97 17.84 17.68 3.94
CA VAL A 97 18.48 18.66 3.06
C VAL A 97 17.56 18.97 1.89
N ALA A 98 17.37 20.26 1.59
CA ALA A 98 16.63 20.66 0.40
C ALA A 98 17.38 20.22 -0.86
N CYS A 99 16.68 19.62 -1.84
CA CYS A 99 17.26 19.18 -3.11
C CYS A 99 17.55 20.36 -4.06
N THR A 100 18.40 21.29 -3.61
CA THR A 100 18.86 22.44 -4.39
C THR A 100 20.39 22.49 -4.34
N PRO A 101 21.08 22.92 -5.40
CA PRO A 101 22.54 22.94 -5.43
C PRO A 101 23.16 23.73 -4.27
N THR A 102 22.54 24.85 -3.88
CA THR A 102 23.02 25.69 -2.77
C THR A 102 22.94 24.97 -1.43
N ALA A 103 21.81 24.32 -1.12
CA ALA A 103 21.62 23.60 0.13
C ALA A 103 22.52 22.36 0.22
N ILE A 104 22.66 21.63 -0.91
CA ILE A 104 23.56 20.48 -1.01
C ILE A 104 25.01 20.90 -0.76
N ASN A 105 25.50 21.94 -1.44
CA ASN A 105 26.86 22.44 -1.24
C ASN A 105 27.12 22.93 0.20
N ALA A 106 26.12 23.57 0.82
CA ALA A 106 26.23 24.01 2.22
C ALA A 106 26.30 22.85 3.20
N ALA A 107 25.50 21.80 2.99
CA ALA A 107 25.54 20.58 3.78
C ALA A 107 26.86 19.81 3.60
N ALA A 108 27.37 19.70 2.37
CA ALA A 108 28.64 19.05 2.05
C ALA A 108 29.85 19.77 2.68
N ALA A 109 29.76 21.10 2.87
CA ALA A 109 30.80 21.88 3.54
C ALA A 109 30.81 21.69 5.07
N SER A 110 29.83 20.99 5.66
CA SER A 110 29.73 20.75 7.09
C SER A 110 30.10 19.30 7.43
N PRO A 111 31.30 19.03 8.01
CA PRO A 111 31.73 17.68 8.34
C PRO A 111 30.77 16.94 9.28
N GLU A 112 30.11 17.65 10.18
CA GLU A 112 29.12 17.08 11.10
C GLU A 112 27.87 16.59 10.37
N VAL A 113 27.41 17.33 9.36
CA VAL A 113 26.26 16.94 8.54
C VAL A 113 26.63 15.74 7.67
N VAL A 114 27.81 15.78 7.04
CA VAL A 114 28.31 14.66 6.22
C VAL A 114 28.39 13.37 7.04
N LEU A 115 29.01 13.39 8.23
CA LEU A 115 29.10 12.20 9.10
C LEU A 115 27.73 11.62 9.48
N ARG A 116 26.73 12.46 9.73
CA ARG A 116 25.36 11.98 10.01
C ARG A 116 24.73 11.33 8.78
N LEU A 117 24.90 11.95 7.61
CA LEU A 117 24.36 11.42 6.36
C LEU A 117 25.06 10.13 5.92
N GLU A 118 26.36 9.98 6.18
CA GLU A 118 27.09 8.72 5.98
C GLU A 118 26.53 7.60 6.85
N ALA A 119 26.25 7.88 8.14
CA ALA A 119 25.60 6.92 9.02
C ALA A 119 24.18 6.55 8.53
N LEU A 120 23.39 7.53 8.09
CA LEU A 120 22.07 7.28 7.46
C LEU A 120 22.17 6.38 6.24
N VAL A 121 23.09 6.65 5.32
CA VAL A 121 23.25 5.81 4.11
C VAL A 121 23.76 4.43 4.47
N THR A 122 24.60 4.30 5.50
CA THR A 122 25.03 2.99 6.02
C THR A 122 23.83 2.20 6.54
N ASP A 123 22.95 2.82 7.34
CA ASP A 123 21.71 2.18 7.82
C ASP A 123 20.82 1.73 6.66
N TRP A 124 20.74 2.52 5.58
CA TRP A 124 19.98 2.15 4.38
C TRP A 124 20.59 0.96 3.65
N CYS A 125 21.92 0.91 3.54
CA CYS A 125 22.62 -0.23 2.97
C CYS A 125 22.40 -1.49 3.80
N ASP A 126 22.54 -1.40 5.13
CA ASP A 126 22.34 -2.53 6.04
C ASP A 126 20.91 -3.06 5.97
N GLN A 127 19.90 -2.18 5.95
CA GLN A 127 18.49 -2.56 5.76
C GLN A 127 18.27 -3.23 4.41
N ALA A 128 18.82 -2.67 3.33
CA ALA A 128 18.70 -3.26 2.00
C ALA A 128 19.37 -4.64 1.94
N GLU A 129 20.53 -4.82 2.58
CA GLU A 129 21.22 -6.10 2.70
C GLU A 129 20.43 -7.11 3.52
N GLU A 130 19.86 -6.73 4.66
CA GLU A 130 19.00 -7.59 5.47
C GLU A 130 17.79 -8.08 4.66
N ILE A 131 17.13 -7.18 3.93
CA ILE A 131 16.01 -7.52 3.04
C ILE A 131 16.48 -8.47 1.91
N MET A 132 17.70 -8.26 1.40
CA MET A 132 18.30 -9.14 0.40
C MET A 132 18.75 -10.49 0.97
N GLN A 133 19.01 -10.59 2.27
CA GLN A 133 19.41 -11.80 2.96
C GLN A 133 18.22 -12.60 3.50
N ASP A 134 17.06 -11.96 3.71
CA ASP A 134 15.86 -12.64 4.20
C ASP A 134 15.46 -13.80 3.25
N ASP A 135 15.36 -14.98 3.85
CA ASP A 135 15.99 -16.22 3.39
C ASP A 135 15.27 -16.92 2.23
N GLN A 136 16.01 -17.20 1.14
CA GLN A 136 15.50 -17.90 -0.05
C GLN A 136 15.15 -19.38 0.17
N SER A 137 15.53 -19.97 1.30
CA SER A 137 15.51 -21.43 1.48
C SER A 137 14.51 -21.96 2.51
N ASP A 138 14.05 -21.13 3.44
CA ASP A 138 13.12 -21.55 4.49
C ASP A 138 11.68 -21.12 4.21
N GLN A 139 11.47 -20.00 3.50
CA GLN A 139 10.12 -19.55 3.11
C GLN A 139 9.52 -20.34 1.93
N LEU A 140 10.31 -21.18 1.25
CA LEU A 140 9.87 -22.04 0.16
C LEU A 140 9.72 -23.51 0.58
N LYS A 141 9.93 -23.83 1.85
CA LYS A 141 9.71 -25.17 2.40
C LYS A 141 8.45 -25.16 3.27
N ASN A 142 7.62 -26.18 3.12
CA ASN A 142 6.52 -26.42 4.06
C ASN A 142 7.07 -26.84 5.43
N ALA A 143 6.22 -26.91 6.46
CA ALA A 143 6.58 -27.34 7.82
C ALA A 143 7.29 -28.72 7.88
N ASP A 144 7.10 -29.55 6.85
CA ASP A 144 7.71 -30.88 6.70
C ASP A 144 9.04 -30.87 5.90
N GLY A 145 9.51 -29.71 5.45
CA GLY A 145 10.77 -29.55 4.70
C GLY A 145 10.64 -29.72 3.18
N ASP A 146 9.44 -30.01 2.67
CA ASP A 146 9.18 -30.17 1.23
C ASP A 146 9.13 -28.81 0.51
N VAL A 147 9.78 -28.74 -0.66
CA VAL A 147 9.75 -27.56 -1.54
C VAL A 147 8.31 -27.30 -1.99
N MET A 148 7.81 -26.11 -1.67
CA MET A 148 6.50 -25.65 -2.08
C MET A 148 6.40 -25.59 -3.61
N GLY A 149 5.21 -25.89 -4.13
CA GLY A 149 5.00 -25.97 -5.58
C GLY A 149 5.29 -24.65 -6.32
N PRO A 150 5.41 -24.70 -7.66
CA PRO A 150 5.87 -23.57 -8.49
C PRO A 150 5.01 -22.30 -8.39
N ARG A 151 3.75 -22.42 -7.96
CA ARG A 151 2.87 -21.28 -7.72
C ARG A 151 3.34 -20.46 -6.51
N THR A 152 3.84 -21.11 -5.47
CA THR A 152 4.32 -20.43 -4.27
C THR A 152 5.66 -19.76 -4.51
N GLU A 153 6.55 -20.38 -5.30
CA GLU A 153 7.78 -19.73 -5.76
C GLU A 153 7.48 -18.45 -6.54
N LEU A 154 6.54 -18.50 -7.49
CA LEU A 154 6.13 -17.30 -8.25
C LEU A 154 5.58 -16.20 -7.36
N GLU A 155 4.77 -16.54 -6.36
CA GLU A 155 4.22 -15.58 -5.41
C GLU A 155 5.31 -14.96 -4.53
N HIS A 156 6.24 -15.77 -4.03
CA HIS A 156 7.42 -15.31 -3.29
C HIS A 156 8.26 -14.31 -4.10
N TRP A 157 8.58 -14.64 -5.36
CA TRP A 157 9.36 -13.74 -6.22
C TRP A 157 8.61 -12.46 -6.59
N ARG A 158 7.30 -12.54 -6.80
CA ARG A 158 6.46 -11.36 -7.02
C ARG A 158 6.51 -10.42 -5.83
N ASP A 159 6.33 -10.95 -4.62
CA ASP A 159 6.28 -10.15 -3.40
C ASP A 159 7.64 -9.51 -3.13
N ARG A 160 8.73 -10.27 -3.30
CA ARG A 160 10.11 -9.77 -3.19
C ARG A 160 10.43 -8.67 -4.20
N MET A 161 9.97 -8.82 -5.44
CA MET A 161 10.11 -7.76 -6.45
C MET A 161 9.36 -6.49 -6.04
N GLY A 162 8.19 -6.64 -5.40
CA GLY A 162 7.44 -5.53 -4.81
C GLY A 162 8.25 -4.77 -3.75
N VAL A 163 8.92 -5.50 -2.84
CA VAL A 163 9.80 -4.92 -1.82
C VAL A 163 10.95 -4.12 -2.45
N LEU A 164 11.68 -4.73 -3.39
CA LEU A 164 12.82 -4.09 -4.06
C LEU A 164 12.39 -2.84 -4.84
N ASN A 165 11.27 -2.90 -5.56
CA ASN A 165 10.72 -1.73 -6.24
C ASN A 165 10.35 -0.62 -5.24
N GLY A 166 9.82 -0.99 -4.07
CA GLY A 166 9.52 -0.03 -3.00
C GLY A 166 10.77 0.70 -2.50
N ILE A 167 11.89 0.00 -2.31
CA ILE A 167 13.18 0.61 -1.93
C ILE A 167 13.69 1.54 -3.05
N ILE A 168 13.63 1.09 -4.30
CA ILE A 168 14.06 1.88 -5.46
C ILE A 168 13.27 3.20 -5.54
N GLU A 169 11.95 3.16 -5.37
CA GLU A 169 11.12 4.36 -5.40
C GLU A 169 11.40 5.29 -4.21
N GLN A 170 11.70 4.76 -3.02
CA GLN A 170 12.11 5.57 -1.87
C GLN A 170 13.44 6.30 -2.13
N LEU A 171 14.42 5.62 -2.71
CA LEU A 171 15.72 6.23 -3.08
C LEU A 171 15.57 7.29 -4.19
N ARG A 172 14.50 7.24 -4.99
CA ARG A 172 14.18 8.23 -6.02
C ARG A 172 13.50 9.49 -5.47
N THR A 173 13.12 9.54 -4.20
CA THR A 173 12.55 10.74 -3.60
C THR A 173 13.55 11.90 -3.62
N GLU A 174 13.05 13.15 -3.65
CA GLU A 174 13.90 14.35 -3.63
C GLU A 174 14.81 14.40 -2.40
N GLN A 175 14.34 13.92 -1.25
CA GLN A 175 15.12 13.90 -0.01
C GLN A 175 16.30 12.92 -0.08
N CYS A 176 16.07 11.68 -0.53
CA CYS A 176 17.15 10.70 -0.70
C CYS A 176 18.15 11.14 -1.77
N ARG A 177 17.69 11.77 -2.86
CA ARG A 177 18.57 12.36 -3.88
C ARG A 177 19.40 13.52 -3.34
N ALA A 178 18.84 14.34 -2.44
CA ALA A 178 19.60 15.40 -1.78
C ALA A 178 20.71 14.82 -0.90
N VAL A 179 20.43 13.78 -0.11
CA VAL A 179 21.44 13.07 0.69
C VAL A 179 22.56 12.54 -0.19
N GLY A 180 22.22 11.81 -1.26
CA GLY A 180 23.21 11.30 -2.22
C GLY A 180 23.92 12.38 -3.06
N GLY A 181 23.45 13.63 -3.05
CA GLY A 181 24.17 14.76 -3.64
C GLY A 181 25.14 15.45 -2.68
N VAL A 182 24.93 15.28 -1.37
CA VAL A 182 25.81 15.83 -0.32
C VAL A 182 27.06 14.97 -0.12
N LEU A 183 26.88 13.65 -0.19
CA LEU A 183 27.94 12.63 -0.08
C LEU A 183 28.61 12.39 -1.44
#